data_AF-A0A8P0STC1-F1
#
_entry.id   AF-A0A8P0STC1-F1
#
_cell.length_a   1.000
_cell.length_b   1.000
_cell.length_c   1.000
_cell.angle_alpha   90.00
_cell.angle_beta   90.00
_cell.angle_gamma   90.00
#
_symmetry.space_group_name_H-M   'P 1'
#
loop_
_entity.id
_entity.type
_entity.pdbx_description
1 polymer ?
#
loop_
_entity_poly.entity_id
_entity_poly.type
_entity_poly.pdbx_seq_one_letter_code
_entity_poly.pdbx_strand_id
1 'polypeptide(L)'
;MLLEEVHSFNFLPSKREAETQAEGEAGSMHREPDMGFDPGSPGSRPGPKAGAKPLRHPGIPKGFLKFFGIWADQLRDGRTHLIGIYMNRQGEKWELQLKGSGKTPYSRNGDGRAVLRSSVREFLCSEAMHSLGIPTSRASRTLLDFIIQEHFPSVKITVPNRYVDFFSVVVSEMAQLIALWMSVGFAHGVCNTDNFSLLSITIDYGPFGFMEAYNPDFVPNTSDDERRYKIGNQANIGMFNLNKLLQALNPLLDPRQKQLAARILEGYPVLYYTRFRELFKAKLGLLGERKDDDDLIAVLLHLMEKTEADFTMTFRQLSEITQSQLEELSIPQVPWRVRALESSCPEALESSSGF
;
A
#
# COMPACT_ATOMS: atom_id res chain seq x y z
N MET A 1 0.75 17.88 -3.69
CA MET A 1 -0.46 17.20 -4.20
C MET A 1 -0.10 16.55 -5.53
N LEU A 2 0.56 15.39 -5.49
CA LEU A 2 0.88 14.58 -6.67
C LEU A 2 -0.11 13.42 -6.66
N LEU A 3 -1.17 13.53 -7.45
CA LEU A 3 -1.99 12.37 -7.80
C LEU A 3 -1.15 11.57 -8.81
N GLU A 4 -0.50 10.50 -8.37
CA GLU A 4 0.23 9.59 -9.26
C GLU A 4 -0.75 8.96 -10.26
N GLU A 5 -0.53 9.27 -11.54
CA GLU A 5 -1.33 8.80 -12.66
C GLU A 5 -0.85 7.40 -13.06
N VAL A 6 -1.71 6.39 -12.99
CA VAL A 6 -1.35 5.00 -13.29
C VAL A 6 -2.26 4.46 -14.37
N HIS A 7 -1.67 3.98 -15.47
CA HIS A 7 -2.37 3.31 -16.55
C HIS A 7 -2.26 1.79 -16.38
N SER A 8 -3.38 1.08 -16.36
CA SER A 8 -3.41 -0.38 -16.19
C SER A 8 -3.63 -1.09 -17.53
N PHE A 9 -2.76 -2.05 -17.85
CA PHE A 9 -2.87 -2.87 -19.06
C PHE A 9 -3.66 -4.14 -18.77
N ASN A 10 -4.71 -4.37 -19.57
CA ASN A 10 -5.47 -5.61 -19.56
C ASN A 10 -5.33 -6.34 -20.90
N PHE A 11 -5.23 -7.65 -20.83
CA PHE A 11 -5.27 -8.56 -21.95
C PHE A 11 -6.54 -9.39 -21.89
N LEU A 12 -7.29 -9.43 -22.98
CA LEU A 12 -8.52 -10.25 -23.09
C LEU A 12 -8.36 -11.28 -24.22
N PRO A 13 -8.72 -12.56 -24.00
CA PRO A 13 -8.84 -13.53 -25.07
C PRO A 13 -10.02 -13.17 -25.98
N SER A 14 -9.93 -13.51 -27.28
CA SER A 14 -11.02 -13.23 -28.22
C SER A 14 -12.28 -14.06 -27.91
N LYS A 15 -13.48 -13.47 -28.07
CA LYS A 15 -14.77 -14.11 -27.73
C LYS A 15 -15.01 -15.48 -28.36
N ARG A 16 -14.33 -15.83 -29.47
CA ARG A 16 -14.48 -17.13 -30.14
C ARG A 16 -13.61 -18.25 -29.55
N GLU A 17 -12.64 -17.92 -28.69
CA GLU A 17 -11.69 -18.89 -28.12
C GLU A 17 -11.96 -19.17 -26.64
N ALA A 18 -12.59 -18.23 -25.92
CA ALA A 18 -13.01 -18.41 -24.53
C ALA A 18 -14.07 -19.52 -24.35
N GLU A 19 -14.88 -19.79 -25.39
CA GLU A 19 -15.84 -20.89 -25.40
C GLU A 19 -15.15 -22.25 -25.64
N THR A 20 -14.07 -22.28 -26.42
CA THR A 20 -13.33 -23.51 -26.75
C THR A 20 -12.43 -24.01 -25.61
N GLN A 21 -11.87 -23.09 -24.80
CA GLN A 21 -11.06 -23.45 -23.61
C GLN A 21 -11.91 -24.03 -22.45
N ALA A 22 -13.22 -23.82 -22.43
CA ALA A 22 -14.11 -24.37 -21.41
C ALA A 22 -14.44 -25.86 -21.63
N GLU A 23 -14.29 -26.38 -22.86
CA GLU A 23 -14.71 -27.74 -23.22
C GLU A 23 -13.56 -28.76 -23.38
N GLY A 24 -12.30 -28.31 -23.40
CA GLY A 24 -11.14 -29.20 -23.55
C GLY A 24 -9.97 -28.79 -22.67
N GLU A 25 -9.66 -29.63 -21.68
CA GLU A 25 -8.37 -29.82 -20.99
C GLU A 25 -8.47 -29.83 -19.45
N ALA A 26 -9.06 -30.91 -18.92
CA ALA A 26 -8.68 -31.42 -17.61
C ALA A 26 -7.36 -32.20 -17.74
N GLY A 27 -6.22 -31.50 -17.76
CA GLY A 27 -4.90 -32.16 -17.68
C GLY A 27 -3.82 -31.61 -18.60
N SER A 28 -3.46 -30.34 -18.45
CA SER A 28 -2.21 -29.80 -19.00
C SER A 28 -1.72 -28.65 -18.11
N MET A 29 -0.47 -28.71 -17.65
CA MET A 29 0.19 -27.56 -17.04
C MET A 29 0.31 -26.46 -18.09
N HIS A 30 -0.64 -25.51 -18.11
CA HIS A 30 -0.59 -24.38 -19.02
C HIS A 30 0.61 -23.48 -18.71
N ARG A 31 1.56 -23.42 -19.66
CA ARG A 31 2.68 -22.48 -19.66
C ARG A 31 2.17 -21.09 -20.07
N GLU A 32 2.77 -20.04 -19.51
CA GLU A 32 2.51 -18.65 -19.94
C GLU A 32 2.70 -18.49 -21.46
N PRO A 33 1.92 -17.62 -22.12
CA PRO A 33 2.14 -17.29 -23.52
C PRO A 33 3.51 -16.60 -23.66
N ASP A 34 4.39 -17.20 -24.46
CA ASP A 34 5.71 -16.65 -24.77
C ASP A 34 5.55 -15.40 -25.66
N MET A 35 5.65 -14.22 -25.04
CA MET A 35 5.39 -12.92 -25.65
C MET A 35 6.53 -12.42 -26.55
N GLY A 36 7.65 -13.14 -26.63
CA GLY A 36 8.69 -12.94 -27.63
C GLY A 36 9.37 -11.57 -27.72
N PHE A 37 9.47 -10.84 -26.60
CA PHE A 37 10.34 -9.67 -26.52
C PHE A 37 11.80 -10.11 -26.36
N ASP A 38 12.61 -9.89 -27.40
CA ASP A 38 14.05 -10.11 -27.37
C ASP A 38 14.74 -9.07 -26.46
N PRO A 39 15.46 -9.47 -25.40
CA PRO A 39 16.09 -8.53 -24.48
C PRO A 39 17.41 -7.92 -25.00
N GLY A 40 17.85 -8.20 -26.24
CA GLY A 40 19.13 -7.74 -26.76
C GLY A 40 19.05 -6.86 -28.01
N SER A 41 19.09 -5.52 -27.85
CA SER A 41 19.81 -4.58 -28.74
C SER A 41 19.62 -3.12 -28.28
N PRO A 42 20.67 -2.41 -27.82
CA PRO A 42 20.63 -0.98 -27.56
C PRO A 42 20.87 -0.23 -28.87
N GLY A 43 19.80 0.26 -29.50
CA GLY A 43 19.92 1.03 -30.74
C GLY A 43 18.59 1.66 -31.15
N SER A 44 18.47 2.96 -30.86
CA SER A 44 17.58 3.95 -31.51
C SER A 44 16.36 3.38 -32.27
N ARG A 45 15.24 3.19 -31.55
CA ARG A 45 13.91 3.20 -32.18
C ARG A 45 13.18 4.48 -31.78
N PRO A 46 12.61 5.24 -32.73
CA PRO A 46 11.87 6.45 -32.40
C PRO A 46 10.62 6.04 -31.60
N GLY A 47 10.37 6.75 -30.49
CA GLY A 47 9.10 6.62 -29.77
C GLY A 47 7.91 6.84 -30.72
N PRO A 48 6.73 6.28 -30.41
CA PRO A 48 5.56 6.44 -31.25
C PRO A 48 5.28 7.94 -31.42
N LYS A 49 5.36 8.43 -32.67
CA LYS A 49 5.03 9.82 -32.99
C LYS A 49 3.59 10.10 -32.55
N ALA A 50 3.41 11.16 -31.77
CA ALA A 50 2.09 11.72 -31.48
C ALA A 50 1.35 11.98 -32.80
N GLY A 51 0.32 11.17 -33.09
CA GLY A 51 -0.43 11.27 -34.35
C GLY A 51 -1.03 9.99 -34.91
N ALA A 52 -0.88 8.81 -34.29
CA ALA A 52 -1.61 7.62 -34.73
C ALA A 52 -3.11 7.81 -34.50
N LYS A 53 -3.88 7.96 -35.60
CA LYS A 53 -5.35 8.04 -35.54
C LYS A 53 -5.91 6.72 -34.97
N PRO A 54 -6.79 6.75 -33.95
CA PRO A 54 -7.42 5.54 -33.45
C PRO A 54 -8.29 4.91 -34.54
N LEU A 55 -8.13 3.60 -34.74
CA LEU A 55 -8.95 2.82 -35.66
C LEU A 55 -10.40 2.81 -35.14
N ARG A 56 -11.33 3.31 -35.96
CA ARG A 56 -12.78 3.24 -35.70
C ARG A 56 -13.23 1.79 -35.80
N HIS A 57 -13.91 1.30 -34.77
CA HIS A 57 -14.68 0.07 -34.84
C HIS A 57 -15.83 0.22 -35.86
N PRO A 58 -15.97 -0.66 -36.88
CA PRO A 58 -17.20 -0.78 -37.64
C PRO A 58 -18.31 -1.35 -36.73
N GLY A 59 -19.55 -0.92 -36.98
CA GLY A 59 -20.67 -0.92 -36.04
C GLY A 59 -20.95 -2.24 -35.31
N ILE A 60 -20.99 -2.15 -33.98
CA ILE A 60 -21.65 -3.12 -33.09
C ILE A 60 -23.09 -2.61 -32.86
N PRO A 61 -24.14 -3.47 -32.95
CA PRO A 61 -25.53 -3.06 -32.74
C PRO A 61 -25.73 -2.40 -31.36
N LYS A 62 -26.65 -1.43 -31.28
CA LYS A 62 -27.03 -0.76 -30.03
C LYS A 62 -27.59 -1.78 -29.03
N GLY A 63 -26.78 -2.20 -28.06
CA GLY A 63 -27.22 -2.98 -26.91
C GLY A 63 -27.52 -2.08 -25.71
N PHE A 64 -28.75 -2.14 -25.20
CA PHE A 64 -29.18 -1.42 -23.98
C PHE A 64 -28.82 -2.25 -22.74
N LEU A 65 -28.27 -1.61 -21.70
CA LEU A 65 -28.01 -2.24 -20.41
C LEU A 65 -28.73 -1.49 -19.29
N LYS A 66 -29.48 -2.22 -18.47
CA LYS A 66 -30.31 -1.69 -17.37
C LYS A 66 -29.47 -1.61 -16.10
N PHE A 67 -29.24 -0.41 -15.58
CA PHE A 67 -28.68 -0.18 -14.25
C PHE A 67 -29.77 0.42 -13.36
N PHE A 68 -30.07 -0.23 -12.22
CA PHE A 68 -31.00 0.28 -11.20
C PHE A 68 -32.33 0.86 -11.73
N GLY A 69 -32.94 0.23 -12.74
CA GLY A 69 -34.27 0.60 -13.23
C GLY A 69 -34.37 1.85 -14.11
N ILE A 70 -33.28 2.56 -14.41
CA ILE A 70 -33.28 3.74 -15.30
C ILE A 70 -32.52 3.43 -16.60
N TRP A 71 -33.07 3.85 -17.74
CA TRP A 71 -32.46 3.66 -19.06
C TRP A 71 -31.23 4.56 -19.25
N ALA A 72 -30.10 3.99 -19.65
CA ALA A 72 -28.88 4.73 -19.99
C ALA A 72 -28.53 4.53 -21.47
N ASP A 73 -28.64 5.59 -22.27
CA ASP A 73 -28.66 5.51 -23.74
C ASP A 73 -27.31 5.28 -24.44
N GLN A 74 -26.20 5.12 -23.70
CA GLN A 74 -24.91 4.70 -24.28
C GLN A 74 -23.92 4.34 -23.17
N LEU A 75 -23.60 3.05 -23.03
CA LEU A 75 -22.47 2.57 -22.25
C LEU A 75 -21.43 2.04 -23.23
N ARG A 76 -20.33 2.79 -23.38
CA ARG A 76 -19.12 2.44 -24.13
C ARG A 76 -17.92 2.82 -23.26
N ASP A 77 -16.73 2.35 -23.61
CA ASP A 77 -15.53 2.51 -22.78
C ASP A 77 -15.24 3.97 -22.42
N GLY A 78 -15.59 4.35 -21.19
CA GLY A 78 -15.47 5.73 -20.70
C GLY A 78 -14.06 6.09 -20.19
N ARG A 79 -13.14 5.14 -20.15
CA ARG A 79 -11.76 5.32 -19.66
C ARG A 79 -10.78 4.26 -20.18
N THR A 80 -11.12 3.58 -21.26
CA THR A 80 -10.33 2.46 -21.79
C THR A 80 -10.07 2.69 -23.27
N HIS A 81 -8.83 2.51 -23.71
CA HIS A 81 -8.47 2.49 -25.13
C HIS A 81 -7.98 1.10 -25.52
N LEU A 82 -8.51 0.55 -26.61
CA LEU A 82 -7.92 -0.62 -27.26
C LEU A 82 -6.68 -0.15 -28.04
N ILE A 83 -5.52 -0.63 -27.64
CA ILE A 83 -4.26 -0.34 -28.34
C ILE A 83 -4.17 -1.17 -29.62
N GLY A 84 -4.64 -2.42 -29.58
CA GLY A 84 -4.67 -3.30 -30.75
C GLY A 84 -4.93 -4.76 -30.38
N ILE A 85 -4.79 -5.63 -31.38
CA ILE A 85 -4.88 -7.08 -31.24
C ILE A 85 -3.48 -7.66 -31.48
N TYR A 86 -2.96 -8.39 -30.50
CA TYR A 86 -1.71 -9.12 -30.56
C TYR A 86 -1.99 -10.60 -30.85
N MET A 87 -1.12 -11.24 -31.63
CA MET A 87 -1.15 -12.68 -31.83
C MET A 87 0.10 -13.28 -31.19
N ASN A 88 -0.08 -14.21 -30.27
CA ASN A 88 1.05 -14.83 -29.59
C ASN A 88 1.73 -15.89 -30.48
N ARG A 89 2.85 -16.44 -30.00
CA ARG A 89 3.61 -17.48 -30.71
C ARG A 89 2.83 -18.79 -30.94
N GLN A 90 1.73 -18.98 -30.20
CA GLN A 90 0.83 -20.12 -30.31
C GLN A 90 -0.33 -19.85 -31.29
N GLY A 91 -0.40 -18.66 -31.88
CA GLY A 91 -1.45 -18.26 -32.82
C GLY A 91 -2.71 -17.69 -32.16
N GLU A 92 -2.74 -17.57 -30.83
CA GLU A 92 -3.89 -17.07 -30.08
C GLU A 92 -3.99 -15.54 -30.19
N LYS A 93 -5.22 -15.03 -30.27
CA LYS A 93 -5.49 -13.59 -30.40
C LYS A 93 -5.82 -12.96 -29.04
N TRP A 94 -5.09 -11.91 -28.72
CA TRP A 94 -5.20 -11.16 -27.48
C TRP A 94 -5.50 -9.69 -27.74
N GLU A 95 -6.53 -9.15 -27.11
CA GLU A 95 -6.83 -7.72 -27.14
C GLU A 95 -6.00 -6.99 -26.08
N LEU A 96 -5.26 -5.97 -26.49
CA LEU A 96 -4.48 -5.11 -25.60
C LEU A 96 -5.26 -3.86 -25.26
N GLN A 97 -5.74 -3.77 -24.02
CA GLN A 97 -6.52 -2.63 -23.54
C GLN A 97 -5.74 -1.85 -22.49
N LEU A 98 -5.75 -0.52 -22.60
CA LEU A 98 -5.18 0.39 -21.61
C LEU A 98 -6.31 1.12 -20.88
N LYS A 99 -6.50 0.78 -19.61
CA LYS A 99 -7.48 1.40 -18.72
C LYS A 99 -6.84 2.57 -17.98
N GLY A 100 -7.58 3.67 -17.90
CA GLY A 100 -7.15 4.92 -17.29
C GLY A 100 -6.29 5.81 -18.18
N SER A 101 -6.20 5.56 -19.49
CA SER A 101 -5.35 6.31 -20.42
C SER A 101 -5.89 7.69 -20.84
N GLY A 102 -6.89 8.21 -20.12
CA GLY A 102 -7.49 9.51 -20.37
C GLY A 102 -8.90 9.43 -20.97
N LYS A 103 -9.46 10.61 -21.23
CA LYS A 103 -10.85 10.73 -21.71
C LYS A 103 -11.04 10.10 -23.08
N THR A 104 -12.17 9.44 -23.24
CA THR A 104 -12.74 8.97 -24.50
C THR A 104 -13.98 9.82 -24.83
N PRO A 105 -14.51 9.75 -26.06
CA PRO A 105 -15.81 10.34 -26.40
C PRO A 105 -16.98 9.84 -25.54
N TYR A 106 -16.76 8.82 -24.71
CA TYR A 106 -17.75 8.19 -23.85
C TYR A 106 -17.49 8.46 -22.35
N SER A 107 -16.47 9.27 -21.98
CA SER A 107 -16.11 9.56 -20.58
C SER A 107 -17.15 10.36 -19.81
N ARG A 108 -18.15 10.95 -20.47
CA ARG A 108 -19.13 11.86 -19.85
C ARG A 108 -18.40 12.92 -19.01
N ASN A 109 -18.70 13.01 -17.71
CA ASN A 109 -18.07 13.94 -16.77
C ASN A 109 -16.81 13.37 -16.07
N GLY A 110 -16.47 12.10 -16.32
CA GLY A 110 -15.27 11.48 -15.76
C GLY A 110 -13.98 12.01 -16.41
N ASP A 111 -12.88 11.97 -15.66
CA ASP A 111 -11.55 12.37 -16.12
C ASP A 111 -10.88 11.34 -17.05
N GLY A 112 -11.46 10.15 -17.18
CA GLY A 112 -10.95 9.06 -18.01
C GLY A 112 -9.71 8.37 -17.42
N ARG A 113 -9.37 8.66 -16.15
CA ARG A 113 -8.19 8.11 -15.48
C ARG A 113 -8.55 6.93 -14.57
N ALA A 114 -7.55 6.12 -14.26
CA ALA A 114 -7.63 5.08 -13.25
C ALA A 114 -6.77 5.49 -12.05
N VAL A 115 -7.30 5.28 -10.86
CA VAL A 115 -6.55 5.46 -9.61
C VAL A 115 -5.83 4.16 -9.27
N LEU A 116 -4.62 4.24 -8.71
CA LEU A 116 -3.76 3.09 -8.40
C LEU A 116 -4.51 1.98 -7.65
N ARG A 117 -5.34 2.34 -6.65
CA ARG A 117 -6.19 1.38 -5.90
C ARG A 117 -7.09 0.52 -6.80
N SER A 118 -7.67 1.10 -7.85
CA SER A 118 -8.57 0.40 -8.77
C SER A 118 -7.77 -0.51 -9.69
N SER A 119 -6.61 -0.04 -10.17
CA SER A 119 -5.71 -0.80 -11.04
C SER A 119 -5.11 -2.02 -10.33
N VAL A 120 -4.69 -1.85 -9.08
CA VAL A 120 -4.19 -2.95 -8.24
C VAL A 120 -5.29 -3.96 -7.96
N ARG A 121 -6.48 -3.53 -7.52
CA ARG A 121 -7.60 -4.46 -7.26
C ARG A 121 -8.00 -5.25 -8.51
N GLU A 122 -8.00 -4.60 -9.66
CA GLU A 122 -8.33 -5.23 -10.93
C GLU A 122 -7.25 -6.24 -11.34
N PHE A 123 -5.97 -5.91 -11.17
CA PHE A 123 -4.86 -6.86 -11.36
C PHE A 123 -5.00 -8.08 -10.45
N LEU A 124 -5.18 -7.86 -9.15
CA LEU A 124 -5.29 -8.92 -8.16
C LEU A 124 -6.45 -9.88 -8.45
N CYS A 125 -7.63 -9.33 -8.74
CA CYS A 125 -8.81 -10.13 -9.02
C CYS A 125 -8.67 -10.89 -10.34
N SER A 126 -8.11 -10.24 -11.36
CA SER A 126 -7.83 -10.83 -12.67
C SER A 126 -6.91 -12.04 -12.56
N GLU A 127 -5.77 -11.91 -11.88
CA GLU A 127 -4.83 -13.03 -11.74
C GLU A 127 -5.34 -14.13 -10.78
N ALA A 128 -6.11 -13.76 -9.75
CA ALA A 128 -6.75 -14.72 -8.85
C ALA A 128 -7.79 -15.58 -9.58
N MET A 129 -8.68 -14.97 -10.36
CA MET A 129 -9.67 -15.68 -11.17
C MET A 129 -8.99 -16.61 -12.18
N HIS A 130 -7.91 -16.15 -12.83
CA HIS A 130 -7.16 -16.97 -13.76
C HIS A 130 -6.54 -18.19 -13.08
N SER A 131 -5.94 -18.00 -11.90
CA SER A 131 -5.34 -19.08 -11.10
C SER A 131 -6.36 -20.11 -10.62
N LEU A 132 -7.63 -19.72 -10.49
CA LEU A 132 -8.76 -20.60 -10.16
C LEU A 132 -9.34 -21.32 -11.40
N GLY A 133 -8.75 -21.14 -12.59
CA GLY A 133 -9.28 -21.69 -13.84
C GLY A 133 -10.53 -20.99 -14.34
N ILE A 134 -10.87 -19.82 -13.78
CA ILE A 134 -12.03 -19.04 -14.18
C ILE A 134 -11.63 -18.08 -15.31
N PRO A 135 -12.29 -18.10 -16.48
CA PRO A 135 -11.98 -17.19 -17.57
C PRO A 135 -12.08 -15.72 -17.16
N THR A 136 -11.03 -14.94 -17.43
CA THR A 136 -10.90 -13.54 -16.97
C THR A 136 -9.88 -12.76 -17.81
N SER A 137 -9.90 -11.42 -17.71
CA SER A 137 -8.81 -10.59 -18.22
C SER A 137 -7.51 -10.88 -17.48
N ARG A 138 -6.36 -10.70 -18.12
CA ARG A 138 -5.03 -10.76 -17.49
C ARG A 138 -4.48 -9.35 -17.33
N ALA A 139 -3.81 -9.07 -16.22
CA ALA A 139 -3.15 -7.79 -16.01
C ALA A 139 -1.63 -8.04 -15.84
N SER A 140 -0.80 -7.36 -16.61
CA SER A 140 0.54 -7.87 -16.91
C SER A 140 1.67 -7.42 -15.96
N ARG A 141 2.68 -8.27 -15.91
CA ARG A 141 4.10 -8.01 -15.56
C ARG A 141 4.61 -6.61 -15.91
N THR A 142 4.12 -6.02 -17.01
CA THR A 142 4.45 -4.67 -17.49
C THR A 142 4.09 -3.57 -16.48
N LEU A 143 2.96 -3.69 -15.78
CA LEU A 143 2.58 -2.70 -14.77
C LEU A 143 3.55 -2.72 -13.59
N LEU A 144 3.93 -3.92 -13.14
CA LEU A 144 4.89 -4.07 -12.04
C LEU A 144 6.29 -3.62 -12.46
N ASP A 145 6.73 -3.96 -13.67
CA ASP A 145 7.99 -3.47 -14.24
C ASP A 145 8.02 -1.93 -14.32
N PHE A 146 6.92 -1.30 -14.75
CA PHE A 146 6.78 0.16 -14.77
C PHE A 146 6.85 0.76 -13.36
N ILE A 147 6.11 0.20 -12.40
CA ILE A 147 6.14 0.67 -10.99
C ILE A 147 7.56 0.59 -10.43
N ILE A 148 8.25 -0.53 -10.66
CA ILE A 148 9.64 -0.72 -10.22
C ILE A 148 10.56 0.32 -10.85
N GLN A 149 10.46 0.50 -12.16
CA GLN A 149 11.31 1.43 -12.89
C GLN A 149 11.15 2.88 -12.41
N GLU A 150 9.91 3.33 -12.20
CA GLU A 150 9.62 4.73 -11.89
C GLU A 150 9.76 5.05 -10.39
N HIS A 151 9.39 4.12 -9.51
CA HIS A 151 9.27 4.41 -8.08
C HIS A 151 10.24 3.63 -7.18
N PHE A 152 10.96 2.64 -7.70
CA PHE A 152 11.93 1.83 -6.94
C PHE A 152 13.32 1.90 -7.59
N PRO A 153 13.97 3.07 -7.63
CA PRO A 153 15.26 3.24 -8.31
C PRO A 153 16.39 2.40 -7.70
N SER A 154 16.24 1.95 -6.45
CA SER A 154 17.15 1.01 -5.79
C SER A 154 17.06 -0.43 -6.33
N VAL A 155 15.95 -0.78 -7.01
CA VAL A 155 15.71 -2.10 -7.59
C VAL A 155 16.14 -2.11 -9.04
N LYS A 156 17.15 -2.92 -9.36
CA LYS A 156 17.66 -3.03 -10.74
C LYS A 156 16.71 -3.88 -11.59
N ILE A 157 16.01 -3.26 -12.53
CA ILE A 157 15.08 -3.98 -13.41
C ILE A 157 15.78 -5.05 -14.27
N THR A 158 17.09 -4.94 -14.53
CA THR A 158 17.81 -5.89 -15.38
C THR A 158 18.21 -7.19 -14.67
N VAL A 159 18.04 -7.29 -13.35
CA VAL A 159 18.43 -8.50 -12.62
C VAL A 159 17.30 -9.55 -12.56
N PRO A 160 17.64 -10.86 -12.51
CA PRO A 160 16.64 -11.93 -12.43
C PRO A 160 15.68 -11.80 -11.22
N ASN A 161 16.16 -11.26 -10.10
CA ASN A 161 15.41 -11.19 -8.84
C ASN A 161 14.64 -9.90 -8.61
N ARG A 162 14.42 -9.07 -9.65
CA ARG A 162 13.79 -7.74 -9.51
C ARG A 162 12.49 -7.72 -8.67
N TYR A 163 11.63 -8.73 -8.79
CA TYR A 163 10.37 -8.80 -8.04
C TYR A 163 10.57 -9.19 -6.58
N VAL A 164 11.58 -10.02 -6.30
CA VAL A 164 12.01 -10.37 -4.94
C VAL A 164 12.66 -9.16 -4.27
N ASP A 165 13.51 -8.44 -4.98
CA ASP A 165 14.17 -7.22 -4.50
C ASP A 165 13.15 -6.11 -4.24
N PHE A 166 12.21 -5.90 -5.16
CA PHE A 166 11.05 -5.03 -4.97
C PHE A 166 10.26 -5.41 -3.71
N PHE A 167 9.90 -6.69 -3.56
CA PHE A 167 9.16 -7.14 -2.39
C PHE A 167 9.96 -6.91 -1.10
N SER A 168 11.28 -7.12 -1.12
CA SER A 168 12.17 -6.83 0.01
C SER A 168 12.15 -5.37 0.41
N VAL A 169 12.16 -4.43 -0.55
CA VAL A 169 12.05 -3.01 -0.25
C VAL A 169 10.70 -2.70 0.38
N VAL A 170 9.60 -3.18 -0.22
CA VAL A 170 8.24 -2.93 0.32
C VAL A 170 8.08 -3.47 1.74
N VAL A 171 8.58 -4.69 2.02
CA VAL A 171 8.52 -5.28 3.38
C VAL A 171 9.30 -4.44 4.38
N SER A 172 10.51 -4.00 4.02
CA SER A 172 11.36 -3.18 4.89
C SER A 172 10.75 -1.81 5.17
N GLU A 173 10.32 -1.11 4.13
CA GLU A 173 9.76 0.24 4.26
C GLU A 173 8.41 0.21 5.01
N MET A 174 7.59 -0.83 4.81
CA MET A 174 6.33 -0.96 5.55
C MET A 174 6.56 -1.25 7.04
N ALA A 175 7.57 -2.05 7.38
CA ALA A 175 7.97 -2.27 8.77
C ALA A 175 8.41 -0.95 9.43
N GLN A 176 9.18 -0.13 8.70
CA GLN A 176 9.62 1.18 9.16
C GLN A 176 8.44 2.14 9.37
N LEU A 177 7.50 2.20 8.42
CA LEU A 177 6.32 3.06 8.50
C LEU A 177 5.45 2.74 9.73
N ILE A 178 5.16 1.46 9.95
CA ILE A 178 4.30 1.04 11.07
C ILE A 178 5.01 1.28 12.41
N ALA A 179 6.34 1.07 12.48
CA ALA A 179 7.11 1.43 13.66
C ALA A 179 7.06 2.94 13.94
N LEU A 180 7.12 3.79 12.90
CA LEU A 180 6.93 5.23 13.02
C LEU A 180 5.53 5.58 13.56
N TRP A 181 4.47 4.97 13.02
CA TRP A 181 3.11 5.15 13.53
C TRP A 181 3.02 4.85 15.03
N MET A 182 3.56 3.71 15.46
CA MET A 182 3.57 3.34 16.87
C MET A 182 4.37 4.31 17.74
N SER A 183 5.50 4.84 17.25
CA SER A 183 6.35 5.75 18.01
C SER A 183 5.70 7.11 18.33
N VAL A 184 4.70 7.51 17.55
CA VAL A 184 3.91 8.73 17.74
C VAL A 184 2.48 8.45 18.19
N GLY A 185 2.14 7.19 18.43
CA GLY A 185 0.83 6.79 18.90
C GLY A 185 -0.28 6.94 17.86
N PHE A 186 0.05 6.85 16.57
CA PHE A 186 -0.90 6.94 15.48
C PHE A 186 -1.57 5.59 15.19
N ALA A 187 -2.91 5.59 15.18
CA ALA A 187 -3.74 4.50 14.67
C ALA A 187 -4.45 4.95 13.39
N HIS A 188 -4.29 4.20 12.31
CA HIS A 188 -4.88 4.51 11.01
C HIS A 188 -6.39 4.24 10.95
N GLY A 189 -6.86 3.21 11.67
CA GLY A 189 -8.29 2.86 11.78
C GLY A 189 -8.90 2.08 10.60
N VAL A 190 -8.27 2.05 9.43
CA VAL A 190 -8.72 1.26 8.27
C VAL A 190 -7.51 0.75 7.47
N CYS A 191 -6.82 -0.26 8.02
CA CYS A 191 -5.62 -0.85 7.42
C CYS A 191 -5.96 -1.98 6.42
N ASN A 192 -6.92 -1.73 5.51
CA ASN A 192 -7.21 -2.67 4.42
C ASN A 192 -6.03 -2.73 3.42
N THR A 193 -5.97 -3.79 2.62
CA THR A 193 -4.90 -3.97 1.61
C THR A 193 -4.84 -2.85 0.57
N ASP A 194 -5.97 -2.22 0.24
CA ASP A 194 -6.05 -1.09 -0.69
C ASP A 194 -5.60 0.25 -0.09
N ASN A 195 -5.44 0.31 1.24
CA ASN A 195 -4.92 1.46 1.97
C ASN A 195 -3.42 1.30 2.32
N PHE A 196 -2.80 0.18 1.91
CA PHE A 196 -1.37 -0.04 2.05
C PHE A 196 -0.67 0.38 0.75
N SER A 197 -0.01 1.54 0.79
CA SER A 197 0.80 2.01 -0.34
C SER A 197 2.02 1.11 -0.55
N LEU A 198 2.29 0.74 -1.80
CA LEU A 198 3.54 0.05 -2.17
C LEU A 198 4.77 0.89 -1.85
N LEU A 199 4.64 2.23 -1.87
CA LEU A 199 5.71 3.16 -1.51
C LEU A 199 5.87 3.32 0.00
N SER A 200 5.09 2.59 0.80
CA SER A 200 5.12 2.65 2.27
C SER A 200 4.97 4.08 2.81
N ILE A 201 4.02 4.81 2.23
CA ILE A 201 3.55 6.11 2.73
C ILE A 201 2.14 5.95 3.31
N THR A 202 1.82 6.73 4.34
CA THR A 202 0.46 6.79 4.91
C THR A 202 -0.50 7.43 3.91
N ILE A 203 -1.59 6.77 3.59
CA ILE A 203 -2.63 7.24 2.65
C ILE A 203 -4.03 7.00 3.23
N ASP A 204 -5.05 7.56 2.60
CA ASP A 204 -6.46 7.34 2.93
C ASP A 204 -6.83 7.59 4.41
N TYR A 205 -6.59 8.83 4.84
CA TYR A 205 -6.97 9.34 6.16
C TYR A 205 -8.50 9.41 6.29
N GLY A 206 -9.08 8.36 6.86
CA GLY A 206 -10.49 8.33 7.28
C GLY A 206 -10.61 8.44 8.80
N PRO A 207 -11.02 7.37 9.50
CA PRO A 207 -11.15 7.38 10.96
C PRO A 207 -9.82 7.07 11.64
N PHE A 208 -8.81 7.90 11.42
CA PHE A 208 -7.53 7.81 12.14
C PHE A 208 -7.61 8.50 13.50
N GLY A 209 -6.66 8.19 14.38
CA GLY A 209 -6.52 8.89 15.66
C GLY A 209 -5.12 8.79 16.23
N PHE A 210 -4.72 9.79 16.99
CA PHE A 210 -3.55 9.72 17.86
C PHE A 210 -4.02 9.33 19.26
N MET A 211 -3.34 8.38 19.90
CA MET A 211 -3.68 8.01 21.27
C MET A 211 -3.38 9.18 22.21
N GLU A 212 -4.32 9.50 23.09
CA GLU A 212 -4.11 10.44 24.19
C GLU A 212 -3.48 9.68 25.36
N ALA A 213 -4.28 8.96 26.15
CA ALA A 213 -3.77 7.98 27.11
C ALA A 213 -3.17 6.76 26.39
N TYR A 214 -2.05 6.25 26.90
CA TYR A 214 -1.47 5.02 26.35
C TYR A 214 -2.43 3.85 26.53
N ASN A 215 -2.88 3.34 25.40
CA ASN A 215 -3.79 2.21 25.34
C ASN A 215 -3.45 1.36 24.10
N PRO A 216 -2.83 0.16 24.27
CA PRO A 216 -2.51 -0.72 23.14
C PRO A 216 -3.76 -1.22 22.40
N ASP A 217 -4.90 -1.07 23.05
CA ASP A 217 -6.23 -1.44 22.62
C ASP A 217 -7.03 -0.24 22.05
N PHE A 218 -6.39 0.92 21.84
CA PHE A 218 -7.02 2.08 21.21
C PHE A 218 -7.49 1.76 19.78
N VAL A 219 -8.77 2.04 19.50
CA VAL A 219 -9.42 1.90 18.20
C VAL A 219 -10.02 3.25 17.82
N PRO A 220 -9.51 3.93 16.77
CA PRO A 220 -10.04 5.23 16.37
C PRO A 220 -11.31 5.12 15.50
N ASN A 221 -11.54 3.95 14.89
CA ASN A 221 -12.66 3.72 14.00
C ASN A 221 -13.86 3.14 14.75
N THR A 222 -14.93 3.92 14.89
CA THR A 222 -16.16 3.51 15.56
C THR A 222 -16.91 2.39 14.84
N SER A 223 -16.60 2.12 13.58
CA SER A 223 -17.16 1.00 12.81
C SER A 223 -16.31 -0.28 12.87
N ASP A 224 -15.19 -0.27 13.58
CA ASP A 224 -14.32 -1.45 13.78
C ASP A 224 -14.69 -2.18 15.08
N ASP A 225 -15.88 -2.79 15.10
CA ASP A 225 -16.43 -3.51 16.26
C ASP A 225 -15.52 -4.68 16.71
N GLU A 226 -14.84 -5.32 15.76
CA GLU A 226 -13.89 -6.42 16.02
C GLU A 226 -12.51 -5.94 16.51
N ARG A 227 -12.29 -4.62 16.53
CA ARG A 227 -11.03 -3.99 16.98
C ARG A 227 -9.84 -4.48 16.14
N ARG A 228 -10.09 -4.83 14.87
CA ARG A 228 -9.12 -5.38 13.93
C ARG A 228 -7.95 -4.41 13.71
N TYR A 229 -8.25 -3.12 13.66
CA TYR A 229 -7.32 -2.04 13.38
C TYR A 229 -6.93 -1.24 14.63
N LYS A 230 -7.06 -1.84 15.82
CA LYS A 230 -6.49 -1.29 17.05
C LYS A 230 -5.00 -1.05 16.92
N ILE A 231 -4.49 -0.05 17.65
CA ILE A 231 -3.11 0.40 17.54
C ILE A 231 -2.09 -0.73 17.76
N GLY A 232 -2.28 -1.56 18.79
CA GLY A 232 -1.42 -2.70 19.11
C GLY A 232 -1.46 -3.83 18.09
N ASN A 233 -2.40 -3.82 17.13
CA ASN A 233 -2.50 -4.85 16.09
C ASN A 233 -1.99 -4.39 14.72
N GLN A 234 -1.60 -3.11 14.55
CA GLN A 234 -1.22 -2.57 13.24
C GLN A 234 -0.03 -3.29 12.60
N ALA A 235 0.95 -3.74 13.40
CA ALA A 235 2.09 -4.52 12.91
C ALA A 235 1.65 -5.89 12.35
N ASN A 236 0.75 -6.58 13.05
CA ASN A 236 0.20 -7.86 12.57
C ASN A 236 -0.63 -7.67 11.29
N ILE A 237 -1.40 -6.58 11.20
CA ILE A 237 -2.13 -6.24 9.98
C ILE A 237 -1.16 -5.91 8.83
N GLY A 238 -0.04 -5.24 9.11
CA GLY A 238 1.02 -5.02 8.13
C GLY A 238 1.58 -6.32 7.55
N MET A 239 1.94 -7.26 8.43
CA MET A 239 2.37 -8.62 8.04
C MET A 239 1.31 -9.33 7.20
N PHE A 240 0.03 -9.25 7.60
CA PHE A 240 -1.09 -9.84 6.86
C PHE A 240 -1.21 -9.25 5.45
N ASN A 241 -1.12 -7.92 5.31
CA ASN A 241 -1.20 -7.24 4.03
C ASN A 241 0.01 -7.55 3.13
N LEU A 242 1.22 -7.64 3.69
CA LEU A 242 2.42 -8.06 2.95
C LEU A 242 2.32 -9.51 2.47
N ASN A 243 1.72 -10.41 3.26
CA ASN A 243 1.41 -11.77 2.81
C ASN A 243 0.42 -11.78 1.62
N LYS A 244 -0.59 -10.88 1.63
CA LYS A 244 -1.51 -10.73 0.49
C LYS A 244 -0.82 -10.19 -0.76
N LEU A 245 0.12 -9.26 -0.60
CA LEU A 245 0.99 -8.82 -1.69
C LEU A 245 1.87 -9.97 -2.21
N LEU A 246 2.44 -10.80 -1.34
CA LEU A 246 3.22 -11.96 -1.78
C LEU A 246 2.37 -12.96 -2.57
N GLN A 247 1.15 -13.24 -2.12
CA GLN A 247 0.19 -14.08 -2.85
C GLN A 247 -0.09 -13.55 -4.25
N ALA A 248 -0.17 -12.22 -4.41
CA ALA A 248 -0.33 -11.56 -5.69
C ALA A 248 0.89 -11.66 -6.61
N LEU A 249 2.09 -11.66 -6.03
CA LEU A 249 3.34 -11.76 -6.78
C LEU A 249 3.66 -13.19 -7.21
N ASN A 250 3.17 -14.20 -6.49
CA ASN A 250 3.46 -15.62 -6.73
C ASN A 250 3.35 -16.10 -8.20
N PRO A 251 2.37 -15.67 -9.01
CA PRO A 251 2.32 -16.05 -10.42
C PRO A 251 3.55 -15.60 -11.22
N LEU A 252 4.22 -14.51 -10.81
CA LEU A 252 5.37 -13.91 -11.48
C LEU A 252 6.72 -14.48 -11.00
N LEU A 253 6.71 -15.32 -9.96
CA LEU A 253 7.91 -15.82 -9.30
C LEU A 253 8.17 -17.29 -9.65
N ASP A 254 9.43 -17.61 -9.95
CA ASP A 254 9.88 -19.00 -10.04
C ASP A 254 9.93 -19.67 -8.63
N PRO A 255 10.06 -21.02 -8.55
CA PRO A 255 10.07 -21.71 -7.25
C PRO A 255 11.14 -21.23 -6.27
N ARG A 256 12.32 -20.85 -6.76
CA ARG A 256 13.41 -20.32 -5.92
C ARG A 256 13.05 -18.92 -5.41
N GLN A 257 12.49 -18.08 -6.27
CA GLN A 257 12.05 -16.73 -5.92
C GLN A 257 10.91 -16.75 -4.90
N LYS A 258 9.96 -17.68 -5.02
CA LYS A 258 8.91 -17.88 -4.01
C LYS A 258 9.49 -18.19 -2.64
N GLN A 259 10.49 -19.08 -2.57
CA GLN A 259 11.16 -19.42 -1.32
C GLN A 259 11.92 -18.22 -0.72
N LEU A 260 12.60 -17.42 -1.55
CA LEU A 260 13.29 -16.21 -1.11
C LEU A 260 12.31 -15.16 -0.58
N ALA A 261 11.22 -14.90 -1.31
CA ALA A 261 10.21 -13.94 -0.91
C ALA A 261 9.48 -14.35 0.38
N ALA A 262 9.22 -15.65 0.58
CA ALA A 262 8.70 -16.16 1.84
C ALA A 262 9.64 -15.89 3.02
N ARG A 263 10.95 -16.14 2.88
CA ARG A 263 11.95 -15.82 3.92
C ARG A 263 12.05 -14.33 4.22
N ILE A 264 11.91 -13.49 3.20
CA ILE A 264 11.87 -12.04 3.38
C ILE A 264 10.67 -11.65 4.25
N LEU A 265 9.50 -12.21 3.96
CA LEU A 265 8.29 -11.96 4.75
C LEU A 265 8.46 -12.45 6.19
N GLU A 266 9.03 -13.65 6.40
CA GLU A 266 9.36 -14.18 7.74
C GLU A 266 10.25 -13.24 8.55
N GLY A 267 11.10 -12.44 7.91
CA GLY A 267 11.95 -11.43 8.54
C GLY A 267 11.22 -10.14 8.97
N TYR A 268 9.99 -9.90 8.54
CA TYR A 268 9.22 -8.68 8.84
C TYR A 268 9.14 -8.35 10.34
N PRO A 269 8.81 -9.29 11.25
CA PRO A 269 8.73 -8.98 12.68
C PRO A 269 10.05 -8.45 13.23
N VAL A 270 11.19 -9.02 12.79
CA VAL A 270 12.52 -8.57 13.22
C VAL A 270 12.79 -7.14 12.75
N LEU A 271 12.47 -6.80 11.49
CA LEU A 271 12.63 -5.44 10.96
C LEU A 271 11.77 -4.44 11.75
N TYR A 272 10.51 -4.79 12.00
CA TYR A 272 9.59 -3.95 12.76
C TYR A 272 10.08 -3.72 14.20
N TYR A 273 10.41 -4.77 14.94
CA TYR A 273 10.85 -4.65 16.33
C TYR A 273 12.20 -3.95 16.46
N THR A 274 13.11 -4.16 15.51
CA THR A 274 14.39 -3.42 15.48
C THR A 274 14.13 -1.93 15.35
N ARG A 275 13.30 -1.51 14.38
CA ARG A 275 12.97 -0.10 14.18
C ARG A 275 12.16 0.49 15.35
N PHE A 276 11.22 -0.28 15.90
CA PHE A 276 10.47 0.10 17.09
C PHE A 276 11.42 0.38 18.26
N ARG A 277 12.35 -0.54 18.54
CA ARG A 277 13.35 -0.38 19.60
C ARG A 277 14.19 0.88 19.38
N GLU A 278 14.72 1.08 18.17
CA GLU A 278 15.50 2.29 17.84
C GLU A 278 14.72 3.58 18.13
N LEU A 279 13.45 3.64 17.72
CA LEU A 279 12.62 4.83 17.91
C LEU A 279 12.32 5.08 19.40
N PHE A 280 11.99 4.03 20.16
CA PHE A 280 11.70 4.19 21.59
C PHE A 280 12.96 4.47 22.43
N LYS A 281 14.10 3.86 22.09
CA LYS A 281 15.40 4.23 22.69
C LYS A 281 15.73 5.71 22.47
N ALA A 282 15.54 6.20 21.25
CA ALA A 282 15.75 7.61 20.93
C ALA A 282 14.81 8.52 21.74
N LYS A 283 13.53 8.14 21.89
CA LYS A 283 12.56 8.87 22.72
C LYS A 283 12.93 8.91 24.21
N LEU A 284 13.63 7.88 24.70
CA LEU A 284 14.13 7.79 26.08
C LEU A 284 15.51 8.43 26.27
N GLY A 285 16.16 8.91 25.20
CA GLY A 285 17.53 9.44 25.26
C GLY A 285 18.58 8.37 25.57
N LEU A 286 18.31 7.09 25.33
CA LEU A 286 19.24 5.99 25.61
C LEU A 286 20.34 5.95 24.55
N LEU A 287 21.58 6.21 24.99
CA LEU A 287 22.78 6.15 24.14
C LEU A 287 23.42 4.75 24.22
N GLY A 288 23.89 4.26 23.07
CA GLY A 288 24.56 2.96 22.92
C GLY A 288 23.60 1.78 22.90
N GLU A 289 24.13 0.56 22.99
CA GLU A 289 23.37 -0.69 23.07
C GLU A 289 23.58 -1.34 24.44
N ARG A 290 22.52 -1.43 25.25
CA ARG A 290 22.54 -2.17 26.52
C ARG A 290 21.52 -3.29 26.47
N LYS A 291 21.80 -4.38 27.20
CA LYS A 291 20.91 -5.56 27.23
C LYS A 291 19.54 -5.24 27.81
N ASP A 292 19.47 -4.26 28.71
CA ASP A 292 18.27 -3.98 29.51
C ASP A 292 17.40 -2.85 28.92
N ASP A 293 17.76 -2.32 27.73
CA ASP A 293 17.01 -1.23 27.07
C ASP A 293 15.56 -1.65 26.75
N ASP A 294 15.37 -2.92 26.38
CA ASP A 294 14.04 -3.48 26.08
C ASP A 294 13.15 -3.57 27.31
N ASP A 295 13.73 -4.03 28.43
CA ASP A 295 13.01 -4.16 29.68
C ASP A 295 12.54 -2.79 30.16
N LEU A 296 13.38 -1.76 30.00
CA LEU A 296 13.02 -0.39 30.34
C LEU A 296 11.86 0.14 29.48
N ILE A 297 11.90 -0.08 28.16
CA ILE A 297 10.80 0.31 27.27
C ILE A 297 9.51 -0.42 27.66
N ALA A 298 9.59 -1.73 27.89
CA ALA A 298 8.44 -2.55 28.25
C ALA A 298 7.83 -2.11 29.60
N VAL A 299 8.66 -1.87 30.62
CA VAL A 299 8.23 -1.40 31.93
C VAL A 299 7.56 -0.03 31.83
N LEU A 300 8.14 0.93 31.09
CA LEU A 300 7.53 2.24 30.91
C LEU A 300 6.16 2.13 30.24
N LEU A 301 6.05 1.42 29.12
CA LEU A 301 4.79 1.26 28.41
C LEU A 301 3.75 0.56 29.29
N HIS A 302 4.14 -0.44 30.07
CA HIS A 302 3.25 -1.10 31.03
C HIS A 302 2.77 -0.14 32.13
N LEU A 303 3.64 0.70 32.66
CA LEU A 303 3.26 1.71 33.66
C LEU A 303 2.28 2.73 33.05
N MET A 304 2.57 3.22 31.84
CA MET A 304 1.69 4.15 31.13
C MET A 304 0.30 3.54 30.88
N GLU A 305 0.23 2.24 30.58
CA GLU A 305 -1.04 1.51 30.43
C GLU A 305 -1.82 1.46 31.74
N LYS A 306 -1.13 1.18 32.86
CA LYS A 306 -1.76 1.07 34.19
C LYS A 306 -2.25 2.41 34.74
N THR A 307 -1.55 3.50 34.43
CA THR A 307 -1.88 4.83 34.93
C THR A 307 -2.69 5.66 33.94
N GLU A 308 -3.00 5.10 32.76
CA GLU A 308 -3.61 5.85 31.64
C GLU A 308 -2.83 7.13 31.30
N ALA A 309 -1.49 7.06 31.37
CA ALA A 309 -0.65 8.23 31.18
C ALA A 309 -0.77 8.74 29.74
N ASP A 310 -0.80 10.07 29.58
CA ASP A 310 -0.79 10.69 28.27
C ASP A 310 0.50 10.30 27.53
N PHE A 311 0.33 9.68 26.36
CA PHE A 311 1.40 9.08 25.58
C PHE A 311 2.40 10.13 25.11
N THR A 312 1.91 11.20 24.50
CA THR A 312 2.76 12.27 23.97
C THR A 312 3.46 12.98 25.12
N MET A 313 2.73 13.25 26.19
CA MET A 313 3.24 14.06 27.28
C MET A 313 4.25 13.36 28.14
N THR A 314 4.12 12.05 28.34
CA THR A 314 5.11 11.26 29.07
C THR A 314 6.50 11.41 28.46
N PHE A 315 6.63 11.23 27.14
CA PHE A 315 7.92 11.36 26.46
C PHE A 315 8.41 12.82 26.43
N ARG A 316 7.50 13.77 26.23
CA ARG A 316 7.89 15.19 26.17
C ARG A 316 8.38 15.70 27.52
N GLN A 317 7.71 15.35 28.61
CA GLN A 317 8.16 15.71 29.96
C GLN A 317 9.49 15.03 30.31
N LEU A 318 9.64 13.74 30.00
CA LEU A 318 10.90 13.01 30.23
C LEU A 318 12.09 13.70 29.54
N SER A 319 11.88 14.25 28.34
CA SER A 319 12.95 14.96 27.59
C SER A 319 13.41 16.26 28.22
N GLU A 320 12.66 16.82 29.17
CA GLU A 320 12.98 18.07 29.87
C GLU A 320 13.61 17.83 31.25
N ILE A 321 13.67 16.57 31.71
CA ILE A 321 14.30 16.21 32.98
C ILE A 321 15.81 16.14 32.79
N THR A 322 16.55 16.85 33.64
CA THR A 322 18.01 16.80 33.66
C THR A 322 18.52 15.54 34.36
N GLN A 323 19.76 15.14 34.06
CA GLN A 323 20.39 13.98 34.71
C GLN A 323 20.41 14.12 36.24
N SER A 324 20.77 15.29 36.76
CA SER A 324 20.81 15.55 38.21
C SER A 324 19.44 15.39 38.86
N GLN A 325 18.36 15.84 38.20
CA GLN A 325 16.99 15.64 38.71
C GLN A 325 16.58 14.17 38.75
N LEU A 326 17.04 13.35 37.80
CA LEU A 326 16.80 11.90 37.82
C LEU A 326 17.58 11.22 38.96
N GLU A 327 18.85 11.58 39.14
CA GLU A 327 19.72 11.02 40.20
C GLU A 327 19.20 11.36 41.61
N GLU A 328 18.68 12.56 41.79
CA GLU A 328 18.09 13.03 43.05
C GLU A 328 16.61 12.65 43.23
N LEU A 329 15.99 12.02 42.23
CA LEU A 329 14.55 11.75 42.17
C LEU A 329 13.68 13.03 42.37
N SER A 330 14.21 14.19 42.02
CA SER A 330 13.56 15.49 42.14
C SER A 330 12.85 15.87 40.84
N ILE A 331 11.74 15.18 40.55
CA ILE A 331 10.94 15.41 39.34
C ILE A 331 9.94 16.55 39.56
N PRO A 332 9.94 17.61 38.72
CA PRO A 332 8.96 18.70 38.82
C PRO A 332 7.52 18.19 38.75
N GLN A 333 6.70 18.54 39.74
CA GLN A 333 5.29 18.11 39.84
C GLN A 333 4.33 18.93 38.95
N VAL A 334 4.79 20.03 38.36
CA VAL A 334 3.92 20.95 37.61
C VAL A 334 3.83 20.50 36.15
N PRO A 335 2.61 20.34 35.58
CA PRO A 335 2.45 20.09 34.16
C PRO A 335 3.09 21.21 33.35
N TRP A 336 4.02 20.85 32.46
CA TRP A 336 4.69 21.73 31.48
C TRP A 336 3.74 22.76 30.83
N ARG A 337 2.48 22.38 30.54
CA ARG A 337 1.48 23.22 29.86
C ARG A 337 1.12 24.45 30.68
N VAL A 338 1.13 24.32 32.01
CA VAL A 338 0.86 25.40 32.95
C VAL A 338 2.04 26.38 32.96
N ARG A 339 3.28 25.88 33.07
CA ARG A 339 4.48 26.74 33.05
C ARG A 339 4.71 27.47 31.73
N ALA A 340 4.47 26.79 30.60
CA ALA A 340 4.65 27.40 29.28
C ALA A 340 3.66 28.57 29.09
N LEU A 341 2.39 28.40 29.48
CA LEU A 341 1.38 29.46 29.42
C LEU A 341 1.69 30.61 30.37
N GLU A 342 2.13 30.32 31.60
CA GLU A 342 2.55 31.34 32.58
C GLU A 342 3.73 32.18 32.06
N SER A 343 4.71 31.53 31.42
CA SER A 343 5.89 32.21 30.87
C SER A 343 5.64 32.97 29.55
N SER A 344 4.58 32.63 28.80
CA SER A 344 4.26 33.27 27.51
C SER A 344 3.11 34.28 27.57
N CYS A 345 2.42 34.42 28.71
CA CYS A 345 1.42 35.46 28.91
C CYS A 345 1.34 35.91 30.39
N PRO A 346 2.17 36.88 30.82
CA PRO A 346 2.13 37.39 32.20
C PRO A 346 0.82 38.13 32.56
N GLU A 347 0.03 38.55 31.57
CA GLU A 347 -1.13 39.45 31.76
C GLU A 347 -2.49 38.73 31.86
N ALA A 348 -2.56 37.42 31.65
CA ALA A 348 -3.85 36.73 31.52
C ALA A 348 -4.50 36.25 32.84
N LEU A 349 -3.85 36.44 33.99
CA LEU A 349 -4.33 35.89 35.27
C LEU A 349 -4.94 36.90 36.26
N GLU A 350 -4.88 38.21 35.99
CA GLU A 350 -5.52 39.21 36.87
C GLU A 350 -7.05 39.34 36.70
N SER A 351 -7.67 38.63 35.75
CA SER A 351 -9.12 38.75 35.49
C SER A 351 -10.00 37.60 35.99
N SER A 352 -9.45 36.60 36.70
CA SER A 352 -10.23 35.43 37.15
C SER A 352 -10.63 35.41 38.63
N SER A 353 -10.45 36.52 39.37
CA SER A 353 -11.01 36.68 40.72
C SER A 353 -12.45 37.21 40.68
N GLY A 354 -13.33 36.50 39.99
CA GLY A 354 -14.75 36.82 39.95
C GLY A 354 -15.50 36.02 38.91
N PHE A 355 -15.85 34.79 39.24
CA PHE A 355 -17.20 34.20 39.08
C PHE A 355 -17.28 32.85 39.79
#